data_AF-A0A764P4F0-F1
#
_entry.id   AF-A0A764P4F0-F1
#
_cell.length_a   1.000
_cell.length_b   1.000
_cell.length_c   1.000
_cell.angle_alpha   90.00
_cell.angle_beta   90.00
_cell.angle_gamma   90.00
#
_symmetry.space_group_name_H-M   'P 1'
#
loop_
_entity.id
_entity.type
_entity.pdbx_description
1 polymer ?
#
loop_
_entity_poly.entity_id
_entity_poly.type
_entity_poly.pdbx_seq_one_letter_code
_entity_poly.pdbx_strand_id
1 'polypeptide(L)'
;ADAAKNGDYEVNVATDGTVTLAAGATKTTMPAGATTKTEVQELKDTPAVVSADAKNALIAGGVDATDANGAELVKMSYTDKNGKTIEGGYALKAGDKYYAADYDEATGAIKAKTTSYTAADGTTKTAANQLGGVDGKTEVVTIDGKTYNASKAAGHDFKAQPELAEAAAKTTENPLQKIDAALAQVDALRSDLGAVQNRFNSAITNLGNTVNNLSEARSRIEDSDYATEVSNMSRAQILQQAGTSVLAQANQVPQNVLSLLR
;
A
#
# COMPACT_ATOMS: atom_id res chain seq x y z
N ALA A 1 -37.70 38.19 -66.17
CA ALA A 1 -36.26 38.23 -65.85
C ALA A 1 -36.01 38.30 -64.35
N ASP A 2 -36.80 39.07 -63.60
CA ASP A 2 -36.58 39.25 -62.15
C ASP A 2 -36.97 38.06 -61.26
N ALA A 3 -37.76 37.12 -61.75
CA ALA A 3 -38.03 35.87 -61.03
C ALA A 3 -36.74 35.07 -60.70
N ALA A 4 -35.66 35.27 -61.47
CA ALA A 4 -34.35 34.67 -61.20
C ALA A 4 -33.65 35.25 -59.95
N LYS A 5 -34.13 36.39 -59.41
CA LYS A 5 -33.63 37.04 -58.20
C LYS A 5 -34.28 36.52 -56.90
N ASN A 6 -35.28 35.65 -56.99
CA ASN A 6 -35.83 34.99 -55.80
C ASN A 6 -34.83 33.96 -55.27
N GLY A 7 -34.47 34.05 -53.99
CA GLY A 7 -33.53 33.14 -53.34
C GLY A 7 -33.01 33.72 -52.02
N ASP A 8 -31.99 33.06 -51.46
CA ASP A 8 -31.35 33.44 -50.20
C ASP A 8 -30.24 34.46 -50.43
N TYR A 9 -30.05 35.39 -49.48
CA TYR A 9 -29.05 36.45 -49.56
C TYR A 9 -28.42 36.66 -48.18
N GLU A 10 -27.14 37.01 -48.19
CA GLU A 10 -26.45 37.50 -46.99
C GLU A 10 -26.89 38.95 -46.68
N VAL A 11 -27.03 39.26 -45.39
CA VAL A 11 -27.49 40.56 -44.90
C VAL A 11 -26.55 41.07 -43.81
N ASN A 12 -26.43 42.40 -43.71
CA ASN A 12 -25.73 43.05 -42.60
C ASN A 12 -26.74 43.38 -41.50
N VAL A 13 -26.41 43.04 -40.26
CA VAL A 13 -27.22 43.37 -39.08
C VAL A 13 -26.45 44.38 -38.23
N ALA A 14 -27.03 45.55 -37.99
CA ALA A 14 -26.48 46.57 -37.10
C ALA A 14 -26.70 46.20 -35.62
N THR A 15 -25.98 46.87 -34.71
CA THR A 15 -26.05 46.59 -33.25
C THR A 15 -27.42 46.92 -32.63
N ASP A 16 -28.26 47.68 -33.34
CA ASP A 16 -29.64 48.00 -32.94
C ASP A 16 -30.68 47.03 -33.53
N GLY A 17 -30.24 46.00 -34.26
CA GLY A 17 -31.09 45.02 -34.92
C GLY A 17 -31.54 45.38 -36.34
N THR A 18 -31.11 46.52 -36.88
CA THR A 18 -31.45 46.90 -38.26
C THR A 18 -30.81 45.96 -39.27
N VAL A 19 -31.63 45.33 -40.14
CA VAL A 19 -31.18 44.41 -41.19
C VAL A 19 -31.14 45.13 -42.54
N THR A 20 -30.01 45.03 -43.24
CA THR A 20 -29.82 45.66 -44.56
C THR A 20 -29.19 44.69 -45.56
N LEU A 21 -29.56 44.84 -46.84
CA LEU A 21 -28.99 44.09 -47.94
C LEU A 21 -28.03 44.99 -48.72
N ALA A 22 -26.79 44.54 -48.91
CA ALA A 22 -25.75 45.34 -49.54
C ALA A 22 -26.02 45.59 -51.03
N ALA A 23 -25.60 46.75 -51.54
CA ALA A 23 -25.67 47.03 -52.97
C ALA A 23 -24.81 46.01 -53.76
N GLY A 24 -25.37 45.45 -54.83
CA GLY A 24 -24.71 44.42 -55.65
C GLY A 24 -24.82 42.98 -55.12
N ALA A 25 -25.63 42.74 -54.09
CA ALA A 25 -25.83 41.38 -53.57
C ALA A 25 -26.39 40.42 -54.64
N THR A 26 -25.86 39.20 -54.63
CA THR A 26 -26.28 38.10 -55.51
C THR A 26 -26.80 36.96 -54.65
N LYS A 27 -27.81 36.23 -55.14
CA LYS A 27 -28.38 35.11 -54.38
C LYS A 27 -27.31 34.05 -54.11
N THR A 28 -27.33 33.50 -52.91
CA THR A 28 -26.45 32.42 -52.47
C THR A 28 -27.27 31.18 -52.12
N THR A 29 -26.58 30.08 -51.82
CA THR A 29 -27.22 28.91 -51.21
C THR A 29 -27.24 29.12 -49.69
N MET A 30 -28.39 28.93 -49.06
CA MET A 30 -28.49 28.93 -47.59
C MET A 30 -27.47 27.95 -46.98
N PRO A 31 -26.64 28.38 -46.02
CA PRO A 31 -25.71 27.50 -45.34
C PRO A 31 -26.41 26.32 -44.66
N ALA A 32 -25.79 25.14 -44.71
CA ALA A 32 -26.26 23.99 -43.94
C ALA A 32 -26.20 24.30 -42.43
N GLY A 33 -27.28 24.03 -41.70
CA GLY A 33 -27.39 24.37 -40.27
C GLY A 33 -27.93 25.78 -39.99
N ALA A 34 -28.32 26.54 -41.02
CA ALA A 34 -29.00 27.81 -40.82
C ALA A 34 -30.25 27.65 -39.94
N THR A 35 -30.38 28.54 -38.97
CA THR A 35 -31.46 28.53 -37.98
C THR A 35 -31.99 29.94 -37.82
N THR A 36 -33.32 30.10 -37.79
CA THR A 36 -33.95 31.42 -37.63
C THR A 36 -33.60 32.00 -36.26
N LYS A 37 -33.22 33.28 -36.25
CA LYS A 37 -33.03 34.10 -35.05
C LYS A 37 -33.80 35.40 -35.23
N THR A 38 -34.51 35.81 -34.18
CA THR A 38 -35.39 36.99 -34.19
C THR A 38 -34.76 38.20 -33.51
N GLU A 39 -33.59 38.02 -32.90
CA GLU A 39 -32.83 39.04 -32.19
C GLU A 39 -31.37 39.00 -32.64
N VAL A 40 -30.61 40.05 -32.33
CA VAL A 40 -29.18 40.10 -32.59
C VAL A 40 -28.47 39.03 -31.76
N GLN A 41 -27.65 38.22 -32.41
CA GLN A 41 -26.90 37.16 -31.74
C GLN A 41 -25.64 37.72 -31.08
N GLU A 42 -25.47 37.42 -29.80
CA GLU A 42 -24.29 37.79 -29.01
C GLU A 42 -23.73 36.56 -28.29
N LEU A 43 -22.41 36.44 -28.21
CA LEU A 43 -21.73 35.42 -27.41
C LEU A 43 -21.63 35.91 -25.97
N LYS A 44 -22.10 35.09 -25.02
CA LYS A 44 -21.97 35.34 -23.58
C LYS A 44 -21.36 34.15 -22.88
N ASP A 45 -20.57 34.40 -21.84
CA ASP A 45 -20.04 33.35 -20.99
C ASP A 45 -21.18 32.59 -20.31
N THR A 46 -21.19 31.27 -20.50
CA THR A 46 -22.16 30.38 -19.88
C THR A 46 -21.37 29.37 -19.03
N PRO A 47 -21.64 29.26 -17.72
CA PRO A 47 -20.97 28.28 -16.88
C PRO A 47 -21.10 26.86 -17.44
N ALA A 48 -20.04 26.07 -17.31
CA ALA A 48 -20.08 24.66 -17.71
C ALA A 48 -21.20 23.93 -16.94
N VAL A 49 -22.05 23.22 -17.68
CA VAL A 49 -23.20 22.51 -17.10
C VAL A 49 -22.71 21.23 -16.42
N VAL A 50 -22.89 21.14 -15.10
CA VAL A 50 -22.56 19.92 -14.35
C VAL A 50 -23.55 18.81 -14.71
N SER A 51 -23.03 17.71 -15.27
CA SER A 51 -23.81 16.56 -15.70
C SER A 51 -24.52 15.86 -14.53
N ALA A 52 -25.63 15.18 -14.82
CA ALA A 52 -26.35 14.38 -13.82
C ALA A 52 -25.46 13.30 -13.21
N ASP A 53 -24.60 12.67 -14.02
CA ASP A 53 -23.67 11.64 -13.56
C ASP A 53 -22.64 12.18 -12.56
N ALA A 54 -22.12 13.40 -12.78
CA ALA A 54 -21.22 14.05 -11.84
C ALA A 54 -21.91 14.35 -10.51
N LYS A 55 -23.15 14.85 -10.54
CA LYS A 55 -23.96 15.11 -9.33
C LYS A 55 -24.24 13.81 -8.57
N ASN A 56 -24.69 12.77 -9.26
CA ASN A 56 -24.97 11.47 -8.68
C ASN A 56 -23.71 10.81 -8.08
N ALA A 57 -22.55 10.98 -8.71
CA ALA A 57 -21.28 10.49 -8.19
C ALA A 57 -20.87 11.20 -6.88
N LEU A 58 -21.11 12.51 -6.75
CA LEU A 58 -20.90 13.23 -5.49
C LEU A 58 -21.85 12.72 -4.39
N ILE A 59 -23.14 12.57 -4.71
CA ILE A 59 -24.15 12.08 -3.76
C ILE A 59 -23.79 10.66 -3.28
N ALA A 60 -23.47 9.75 -4.20
CA ALA A 60 -23.02 8.40 -3.87
C ALA A 60 -21.73 8.41 -3.04
N GLY A 61 -20.87 9.40 -3.27
CA GLY A 61 -19.65 9.66 -2.51
C GLY A 61 -19.85 10.32 -1.15
N GLY A 62 -21.10 10.47 -0.68
CA GLY A 62 -21.42 10.99 0.66
C GLY A 62 -21.55 12.53 0.75
N VAL A 63 -21.67 13.23 -0.38
CA VAL A 63 -22.00 14.67 -0.41
C VAL A 63 -23.51 14.86 -0.23
N ASP A 64 -23.92 15.91 0.50
CA ASP A 64 -25.33 16.24 0.66
C ASP A 64 -26.01 16.48 -0.70
N ALA A 65 -27.23 15.98 -0.87
CA ALA A 65 -27.94 16.05 -2.15
C ALA A 65 -28.27 17.49 -2.57
N THR A 66 -28.53 18.39 -1.64
CA THR A 66 -28.80 19.80 -1.90
C THR A 66 -27.54 20.48 -2.45
N ASP A 67 -26.42 20.29 -1.74
CA ASP A 67 -25.13 20.87 -2.11
C ASP A 67 -24.61 20.29 -3.44
N ALA A 68 -24.74 18.98 -3.64
CA ALA A 68 -24.33 18.31 -4.88
C ALA A 68 -25.19 18.74 -6.08
N ASN A 69 -26.49 18.99 -5.88
CA ASN A 69 -27.36 19.46 -6.95
C ASN A 69 -27.05 20.90 -7.38
N GLY A 70 -26.60 21.73 -6.44
CA GLY A 70 -26.09 23.08 -6.66
C GLY A 70 -24.61 23.13 -7.05
N ALA A 71 -23.98 22.00 -7.39
CA ALA A 71 -22.56 21.96 -7.68
C ALA A 71 -22.21 22.75 -8.94
N GLU A 72 -21.09 23.47 -8.88
CA GLU A 72 -20.54 24.26 -9.98
C GLU A 72 -19.11 23.82 -10.32
N LEU A 73 -18.77 23.75 -11.61
CA LEU A 73 -17.40 23.47 -12.03
C LEU A 73 -16.54 24.72 -11.82
N VAL A 74 -15.42 24.56 -11.13
CA VAL A 74 -14.44 25.62 -10.89
C VAL A 74 -13.04 25.15 -11.25
N LYS A 75 -12.19 26.10 -11.66
CA LYS A 75 -10.74 25.88 -11.76
C LYS A 75 -10.10 26.30 -10.43
N MET A 76 -9.35 25.40 -9.82
CA MET A 76 -8.72 25.69 -8.53
C MET A 76 -7.44 26.50 -8.73
N SER A 77 -7.17 27.42 -7.81
CA SER A 77 -5.89 28.11 -7.71
C SER A 77 -5.45 28.17 -6.25
N TYR A 78 -4.14 28.12 -6.01
CA TYR A 78 -3.57 28.10 -4.67
C TYR A 78 -2.47 29.15 -4.58
N THR A 79 -2.56 30.02 -3.59
CA THR A 79 -1.59 31.09 -3.37
C THR A 79 -0.75 30.79 -2.15
N ASP A 80 0.57 30.81 -2.29
CA ASP A 80 1.48 30.60 -1.17
C ASP A 80 1.60 31.84 -0.28
N LYS A 81 2.27 31.70 0.87
CA LYS A 81 2.51 32.81 1.80
C LYS A 81 3.32 33.98 1.21
N ASN A 82 3.97 33.78 0.07
CA ASN A 82 4.78 34.79 -0.61
C ASN A 82 3.97 35.50 -1.71
N GLY A 83 2.67 35.16 -1.87
CA GLY A 83 1.79 35.73 -2.89
C GLY A 83 1.92 35.08 -4.25
N LYS A 84 2.69 33.99 -4.40
CA LYS A 84 2.78 33.26 -5.67
C LYS A 84 1.58 32.32 -5.81
N THR A 85 0.81 32.52 -6.87
CA THR A 85 -0.32 31.66 -7.22
C THR A 85 0.10 30.56 -8.20
N ILE A 86 -0.41 29.35 -7.98
CA ILE A 86 -0.33 28.22 -8.90
C ILE A 86 -1.74 27.77 -9.28
N GLU A 87 -1.92 27.41 -10.54
CA GLU A 87 -3.15 26.78 -11.02
C GLU A 87 -3.18 25.31 -10.61
N GLY A 88 -4.36 24.86 -10.19
CA GLY A 88 -4.66 23.48 -9.83
C GLY A 88 -5.45 22.74 -10.92
N GLY A 89 -6.02 21.61 -10.51
CA GLY A 89 -7.00 20.88 -11.31
C GLY A 89 -8.38 21.54 -11.34
N TYR A 90 -9.34 20.86 -11.94
CA TYR A 90 -10.75 21.23 -11.82
C TYR A 90 -11.35 20.63 -10.54
N ALA A 91 -12.39 21.28 -10.05
CA ALA A 91 -13.18 20.78 -8.94
C ALA A 91 -14.65 21.10 -9.14
N LEU A 92 -15.52 20.30 -8.51
CA LEU A 92 -16.92 20.61 -8.29
C LEU A 92 -17.04 21.28 -6.94
N LYS A 93 -17.44 22.55 -6.92
CA LYS A 93 -17.79 23.26 -5.69
C LYS A 93 -19.22 22.91 -5.31
N ALA A 94 -19.41 22.25 -4.18
CA ALA A 94 -20.72 21.89 -3.63
C ALA A 94 -20.81 22.44 -2.21
N GLY A 95 -21.70 23.41 -2.00
CA GLY A 95 -21.69 24.25 -0.79
C GLY A 95 -20.35 24.99 -0.64
N ASP A 96 -19.72 24.85 0.54
CA ASP A 96 -18.41 25.42 0.86
C ASP A 96 -17.23 24.45 0.61
N LYS A 97 -17.50 23.27 0.06
CA LYS A 97 -16.49 22.24 -0.18
C LYS A 97 -16.14 22.14 -1.66
N TYR A 98 -14.91 21.70 -1.91
CA TYR A 98 -14.40 21.46 -3.24
C TYR A 98 -14.11 19.96 -3.41
N TYR A 99 -14.63 19.37 -4.48
CA TYR A 99 -14.44 17.96 -4.80
C TYR A 99 -13.67 17.82 -6.11
N ALA A 100 -12.56 17.10 -6.10
CA ALA A 100 -11.71 16.94 -7.27
C ALA A 100 -12.51 16.33 -8.44
N ALA A 101 -12.36 16.90 -9.63
CA ALA A 101 -13.02 16.45 -10.84
C ALA A 101 -12.08 16.60 -12.04
N ASP A 102 -12.25 15.74 -13.03
CA ASP A 102 -11.65 15.93 -14.34
C ASP A 102 -12.68 16.59 -15.26
N TYR A 103 -12.21 17.49 -16.13
CA TYR A 103 -13.02 18.19 -17.11
C TYR A 103 -12.37 18.06 -18.49
N ASP A 104 -13.15 17.62 -19.47
CA ASP A 104 -12.77 17.55 -20.87
C ASP A 104 -13.31 18.78 -21.61
N GLU A 105 -12.40 19.71 -21.91
CA GLU A 105 -12.69 20.97 -22.60
C GLU A 105 -13.33 20.78 -23.99
N ALA A 106 -13.06 19.66 -24.67
CA ALA A 106 -13.57 19.44 -26.03
C ALA A 106 -15.04 18.99 -26.03
N THR A 107 -15.44 18.22 -25.01
CA THR A 107 -16.78 17.62 -24.93
C THR A 107 -17.66 18.27 -23.86
N GLY A 108 -17.07 19.04 -22.95
CA GLY A 108 -17.74 19.54 -21.75
C GLY A 108 -17.97 18.46 -20.68
N ALA A 109 -17.40 17.26 -20.85
CA ALA A 109 -17.63 16.15 -19.93
C ALA A 109 -16.94 16.39 -18.58
N ILE A 110 -17.68 16.27 -17.49
CA ILE A 110 -17.18 16.38 -16.12
C ILE A 110 -17.24 15.00 -15.46
N LYS A 111 -16.12 14.58 -14.86
CA LYS A 111 -16.02 13.32 -14.12
C LYS A 111 -15.58 13.59 -12.69
N ALA A 112 -16.48 13.44 -11.73
CA ALA A 112 -16.15 13.54 -10.31
C ALA A 112 -15.20 12.41 -9.90
N LYS A 113 -14.13 12.73 -9.17
CA LYS A 113 -13.22 11.73 -8.62
C LYS A 113 -13.79 11.16 -7.33
N THR A 114 -13.81 9.83 -7.26
CA THR A 114 -14.22 9.09 -6.08
C THR A 114 -13.19 8.04 -5.74
N THR A 115 -13.12 7.69 -4.47
CA THR A 115 -12.28 6.61 -3.96
C THR A 115 -13.17 5.45 -3.55
N SER A 116 -12.94 4.28 -4.15
CA SER A 116 -13.62 3.04 -3.80
C SER A 116 -12.93 2.35 -2.62
N TYR A 117 -13.70 1.81 -1.69
CA TYR A 117 -13.22 1.09 -0.49
C TYR A 117 -14.25 0.05 -0.03
N THR A 118 -13.84 -0.89 0.82
CA THR A 118 -14.78 -1.79 1.52
C THR A 118 -15.10 -1.19 2.88
N ALA A 119 -16.38 -0.86 3.11
CA ALA A 119 -16.84 -0.25 4.35
C ALA A 119 -16.84 -1.25 5.51
N ALA A 120 -17.04 -0.76 6.74
CA ALA A 120 -17.06 -1.59 7.94
C ALA A 120 -18.18 -2.66 7.94
N ASP A 121 -19.23 -2.47 7.15
CA ASP A 121 -20.30 -3.45 6.92
C ASP A 121 -19.95 -4.53 5.88
N GLY A 122 -18.77 -4.45 5.27
CA GLY A 122 -18.29 -5.38 4.24
C GLY A 122 -18.75 -5.06 2.81
N THR A 123 -19.50 -3.98 2.60
CA THR A 123 -19.97 -3.58 1.27
C THR A 123 -18.97 -2.64 0.59
N THR A 124 -18.88 -2.71 -0.74
CA THR A 124 -18.13 -1.72 -1.51
C THR A 124 -18.88 -0.40 -1.53
N LYS A 125 -18.23 0.66 -1.09
CA LYS A 125 -18.74 2.04 -1.14
C LYS A 125 -17.72 2.94 -1.82
N THR A 126 -18.17 4.13 -2.21
CA THR A 126 -17.30 5.18 -2.71
C THR A 126 -17.41 6.41 -1.81
N ALA A 127 -16.34 7.20 -1.78
CA ALA A 127 -16.34 8.52 -1.15
C ALA A 127 -15.85 9.56 -2.16
N ALA A 128 -16.47 10.74 -2.17
CA ALA A 128 -16.05 11.84 -3.04
C ALA A 128 -14.70 12.41 -2.57
N ASN A 129 -13.79 12.67 -3.51
CA ASN A 129 -12.45 13.17 -3.20
C ASN A 129 -12.52 14.67 -2.92
N GLN A 130 -12.62 15.06 -1.64
CA GLN A 130 -12.60 16.45 -1.23
C GLN A 130 -11.18 17.02 -1.30
N LEU A 131 -11.01 18.25 -1.76
CA LEU A 131 -9.75 18.99 -1.64
C LEU A 131 -9.65 19.58 -0.23
N GLY A 132 -8.60 19.20 0.48
CA GLY A 132 -8.38 19.56 1.88
C GLY A 132 -6.96 19.18 2.34
N GLY A 133 -6.87 18.61 3.55
CA GLY A 133 -5.58 18.38 4.21
C GLY A 133 -4.90 19.68 4.64
N VAL A 134 -3.68 19.58 5.20
CA VAL A 134 -2.93 20.74 5.72
C VAL A 134 -2.66 21.80 4.66
N ASP A 135 -2.43 21.38 3.42
CA ASP A 135 -2.11 22.27 2.30
C ASP A 135 -3.33 22.77 1.52
N GLY A 136 -4.55 22.32 1.89
CA GLY A 136 -5.80 22.70 1.25
C GLY A 136 -6.01 22.15 -0.16
N LYS A 137 -5.06 21.37 -0.69
CA LYS A 137 -5.06 20.86 -2.08
C LYS A 137 -4.86 19.36 -2.16
N THR A 138 -4.84 18.67 -1.03
CA THR A 138 -4.75 17.21 -0.96
C THR A 138 -6.13 16.61 -1.12
N GLU A 139 -6.25 15.58 -1.97
CA GLU A 139 -7.49 14.78 -2.04
C GLU A 139 -7.64 13.92 -0.78
N VAL A 140 -8.68 14.21 -0.01
CA VAL A 140 -9.08 13.48 1.19
C VAL A 140 -10.49 12.93 1.03
N VAL A 141 -10.80 11.88 1.78
CA VAL A 141 -12.13 11.27 1.82
C VAL A 141 -12.61 11.19 3.26
N THR A 142 -13.91 11.41 3.46
CA THR A 142 -14.53 11.25 4.77
C THR A 142 -15.31 9.95 4.80
N ILE A 143 -14.96 9.06 5.72
CA ILE A 143 -15.59 7.75 5.91
C ILE A 143 -15.90 7.62 7.40
N ASP A 144 -17.18 7.40 7.73
CA ASP A 144 -17.66 7.24 9.11
C ASP A 144 -17.17 8.32 10.09
N GLY A 145 -17.19 9.59 9.63
CA GLY A 145 -16.83 10.76 10.43
C GLY A 145 -15.33 11.01 10.60
N LYS A 146 -14.46 10.17 9.99
CA LYS A 146 -13.00 10.34 9.97
C LYS A 146 -12.52 10.73 8.59
N THR A 147 -11.44 11.49 8.52
CA THR A 147 -10.89 11.97 7.25
C THR A 147 -9.56 11.29 6.96
N TYR A 148 -9.46 10.66 5.79
CA TYR A 148 -8.26 9.94 5.34
C TYR A 148 -7.73 10.54 4.05
N ASN A 149 -6.44 10.37 3.77
CA ASN A 149 -5.93 10.60 2.41
C ASN A 149 -6.62 9.65 1.44
N ALA A 150 -7.12 10.16 0.30
CA ALA A 150 -7.76 9.34 -0.73
C ALA A 150 -6.85 8.19 -1.18
N SER A 151 -5.54 8.46 -1.34
CA SER A 151 -4.55 7.44 -1.70
C SER A 151 -4.34 6.33 -0.67
N LYS A 152 -4.59 6.58 0.62
CA LYS A 152 -4.50 5.56 1.67
C LYS A 152 -5.79 4.74 1.80
N ALA A 153 -6.94 5.39 1.56
CA ALA A 153 -8.24 4.75 1.63
C ALA A 153 -8.59 3.95 0.36
N ALA A 154 -7.92 4.21 -0.77
CA ALA A 154 -8.16 3.53 -2.04
C ALA A 154 -7.99 2.02 -1.93
N GLY A 155 -9.08 1.27 -2.12
CA GLY A 155 -9.12 -0.18 -2.01
C GLY A 155 -8.93 -0.71 -0.58
N HIS A 156 -8.90 0.17 0.44
CA HIS A 156 -8.77 -0.24 1.83
C HIS A 156 -10.03 -0.99 2.29
N ASP A 157 -9.84 -2.01 3.12
CA ASP A 157 -10.93 -2.81 3.68
C ASP A 157 -11.10 -2.51 5.18
N PHE A 158 -12.04 -1.63 5.50
CA PHE A 158 -12.34 -1.25 6.89
C PHE A 158 -13.06 -2.36 7.68
N LYS A 159 -13.56 -3.41 7.01
CA LYS A 159 -14.13 -4.58 7.66
C LYS A 159 -13.04 -5.57 8.11
N ALA A 160 -11.94 -5.69 7.35
CA ALA A 160 -10.79 -6.52 7.68
C ALA A 160 -9.73 -5.78 8.52
N GLN A 161 -9.52 -4.50 8.24
CA GLN A 161 -8.56 -3.62 8.90
C GLN A 161 -9.27 -2.31 9.29
N PRO A 162 -9.87 -2.23 10.49
CA PRO A 162 -10.65 -1.05 10.89
C PRO A 162 -9.81 0.23 11.04
N GLU A 163 -8.54 0.08 11.36
CA GLU A 163 -7.64 1.19 11.66
C GLU A 163 -6.87 1.64 10.42
N LEU A 164 -6.96 2.93 10.12
CA LEU A 164 -6.17 3.61 9.10
C LEU A 164 -5.74 4.98 9.64
N ALA A 165 -4.52 5.41 9.34
CA ALA A 165 -4.07 6.73 9.76
C ALA A 165 -4.88 7.83 9.06
N GLU A 166 -5.54 8.69 9.85
CA GLU A 166 -6.24 9.88 9.37
C GLU A 166 -5.27 10.87 8.70
N ALA A 167 -5.82 11.68 7.79
CA ALA A 167 -5.08 12.77 7.18
C ALA A 167 -4.65 13.77 8.26
N ALA A 168 -3.44 14.31 8.14
CA ALA A 168 -2.98 15.35 9.07
C ALA A 168 -3.91 16.58 8.95
N ALA A 169 -4.48 16.99 10.10
CA ALA A 169 -5.39 18.14 10.15
C ALA A 169 -4.65 19.49 10.18
N LYS A 170 -3.40 19.51 10.68
CA LYS A 170 -2.55 20.70 10.75
C LYS A 170 -1.07 20.32 10.70
N THR A 171 -0.20 21.30 10.50
CA THR A 171 1.24 21.11 10.65
C THR A 171 1.58 20.61 12.05
N THR A 172 2.40 19.57 12.12
CA THR A 172 2.81 18.95 13.37
C THR A 172 3.61 19.91 14.25
N GLU A 173 3.16 20.11 15.48
CA GLU A 173 3.89 20.85 16.51
C GLU A 173 5.05 19.99 17.07
N ASN A 174 6.21 20.62 17.30
CA ASN A 174 7.44 19.99 17.80
C ASN A 174 7.79 18.67 17.09
N PRO A 175 7.98 18.67 15.76
CA PRO A 175 8.18 17.43 15.00
C PRO A 175 9.43 16.66 15.46
N LEU A 176 10.50 17.37 15.84
CA LEU A 176 11.72 16.74 16.34
C LEU A 176 11.50 15.96 17.63
N GLN A 177 10.73 16.50 18.59
CA GLN A 177 10.42 15.81 19.84
C GLN A 177 9.66 14.50 19.60
N LYS A 178 8.74 14.48 18.63
CA LYS A 178 8.01 13.25 18.26
C LYS A 178 8.92 12.21 17.61
N ILE A 179 9.87 12.67 16.79
CA ILE A 179 10.88 11.81 16.16
C ILE A 179 11.83 11.23 17.22
N ASP A 180 12.32 12.06 18.14
CA ASP A 180 13.19 11.61 19.24
C ASP A 180 12.50 10.58 20.14
N ALA A 181 11.21 10.78 20.44
CA ALA A 181 10.43 9.79 21.18
C ALA A 181 10.32 8.45 20.43
N ALA A 182 10.11 8.47 19.12
CA ALA A 182 10.08 7.25 18.30
C ALA A 182 11.46 6.58 18.23
N LEU A 183 12.54 7.35 18.12
CA LEU A 183 13.92 6.83 18.15
C LEU A 183 14.24 6.18 19.49
N ALA A 184 13.81 6.79 20.61
CA ALA A 184 13.99 6.21 21.94
C ALA A 184 13.25 4.87 22.09
N GLN A 185 12.03 4.75 21.55
CA GLN A 185 11.30 3.47 21.55
C GLN A 185 12.03 2.39 20.74
N VAL A 186 12.55 2.73 19.56
CA VAL A 186 13.33 1.80 18.73
C VAL A 186 14.63 1.40 19.41
N ASP A 187 15.34 2.35 20.03
CA ASP A 187 16.60 2.09 20.73
C ASP A 187 16.40 1.20 21.96
N ALA A 188 15.34 1.45 22.75
CA ALA A 188 14.96 0.60 23.87
C ALA A 188 14.71 -0.85 23.41
N LEU A 189 13.91 -1.04 22.34
CA LEU A 189 13.65 -2.37 21.80
C LEU A 189 14.94 -3.06 21.30
N ARG A 190 15.85 -2.31 20.67
CA ARG A 190 17.15 -2.84 20.24
C ARG A 190 18.02 -3.27 21.41
N SER A 191 18.02 -2.49 22.50
CA SER A 191 18.73 -2.81 23.74
C SER A 191 18.20 -4.11 24.36
N ASP A 192 16.88 -4.24 24.46
CA ASP A 192 16.24 -5.45 24.99
C ASP A 192 16.57 -6.69 24.15
N LEU A 193 16.53 -6.56 22.82
CA LEU A 193 16.91 -7.64 21.91
C LEU A 193 18.41 -8.00 22.07
N GLY A 194 19.29 -7.02 22.25
CA GLY A 194 20.70 -7.26 22.52
C GLY A 194 20.94 -7.99 23.86
N ALA A 195 20.19 -7.63 24.91
CA ALA A 195 20.25 -8.32 26.19
C ALA A 195 19.79 -9.78 26.06
N VAL A 196 18.72 -10.04 25.30
CA VAL A 196 18.24 -11.40 25.00
C VAL A 196 19.28 -12.19 24.22
N GLN A 197 19.93 -11.60 23.22
CA GLN A 197 21.03 -12.24 22.49
C GLN A 197 22.18 -12.64 23.42
N ASN A 198 22.57 -11.78 24.35
CA ASN A 198 23.62 -12.10 25.33
C ASN A 198 23.21 -13.27 26.23
N ARG A 199 21.95 -13.32 26.68
CA ARG A 199 21.43 -14.45 27.47
C ARG A 199 21.45 -15.75 26.67
N PHE A 200 21.08 -15.70 25.38
CA PHE A 200 21.18 -16.87 24.50
C PHE A 200 22.63 -17.33 24.31
N ASN A 201 23.58 -16.41 24.12
CA ASN A 201 25.00 -16.77 24.03
C ASN A 201 25.50 -17.46 25.29
N SER A 202 25.17 -16.93 26.49
CA SER A 202 25.53 -17.59 27.75
C SER A 202 24.89 -18.97 27.91
N ALA A 203 23.61 -19.12 27.52
CA ALA A 203 22.94 -20.41 27.54
C ALA A 203 23.62 -21.41 26.59
N ILE A 204 23.99 -20.99 25.38
CA ILE A 204 24.71 -21.80 24.40
C ILE A 204 26.07 -22.25 24.95
N THR A 205 26.85 -21.35 25.54
CA THR A 205 28.15 -21.71 26.14
C THR A 205 28.00 -22.72 27.29
N ASN A 206 27.02 -22.52 28.16
CA ASN A 206 26.74 -23.43 29.27
C ASN A 206 26.29 -24.81 28.78
N LEU A 207 25.41 -24.85 27.77
CA LEU A 207 24.98 -26.09 27.12
C LEU A 207 26.15 -26.79 26.45
N GLY A 208 27.05 -26.06 25.78
CA GLY A 208 28.27 -26.62 25.19
C GLY A 208 29.17 -27.30 26.23
N ASN A 209 29.43 -26.65 27.36
CA ASN A 209 30.20 -27.24 28.46
C ASN A 209 29.51 -28.47 29.05
N THR A 210 28.19 -28.40 29.22
CA THR A 210 27.38 -29.51 29.73
C THR A 210 27.48 -30.72 28.78
N VAL A 211 27.33 -30.50 27.47
CA VAL A 211 27.48 -31.54 26.45
C VAL A 211 28.88 -32.16 26.50
N ASN A 212 29.95 -31.36 26.56
CA ASN A 212 31.32 -31.88 26.67
C ASN A 212 31.50 -32.77 27.91
N ASN A 213 31.08 -32.30 29.09
CA ASN A 213 31.19 -33.06 30.34
C ASN A 213 30.38 -34.36 30.30
N LEU A 214 29.17 -34.32 29.75
CA LEU A 214 28.33 -35.51 29.57
C LEU A 214 28.93 -36.50 28.57
N SER A 215 29.48 -36.01 27.46
CA SER A 215 30.18 -36.83 26.47
C SER A 215 31.42 -37.50 27.07
N GLU A 216 32.22 -36.78 27.87
CA GLU A 216 33.37 -37.36 28.58
C GLU A 216 32.96 -38.38 29.63
N ALA A 217 31.92 -38.09 30.43
CA ALA A 217 31.41 -39.03 31.43
C ALA A 217 30.86 -40.30 30.76
N ARG A 218 30.15 -40.15 29.63
CA ARG A 218 29.67 -41.27 28.83
C ARG A 218 30.83 -42.08 28.24
N SER A 219 31.84 -41.42 27.69
CA SER A 219 33.06 -42.08 27.18
C SER A 219 33.75 -42.88 28.27
N ARG A 220 33.91 -42.35 29.49
CA ARG A 220 34.48 -43.11 30.62
C ARG A 220 33.65 -44.33 31.06
N ILE A 221 32.34 -44.32 30.84
CA ILE A 221 31.42 -45.41 31.24
C ILE A 221 31.31 -46.46 30.13
N GLU A 222 31.14 -46.02 28.88
CA GLU A 222 30.86 -46.88 27.74
C GLU A 222 32.13 -47.28 26.97
N ASP A 223 33.13 -46.40 26.85
CA ASP A 223 34.36 -46.72 26.14
C ASP A 223 35.30 -47.49 27.07
N SER A 224 35.74 -48.67 26.62
CA SER A 224 36.72 -49.47 27.35
C SER A 224 38.13 -48.99 27.06
N ASP A 225 38.99 -49.02 28.08
CA ASP A 225 40.41 -48.76 27.90
C ASP A 225 41.05 -49.93 27.13
N TYR A 226 41.35 -49.68 25.85
CA TYR A 226 41.95 -50.63 24.93
C TYR A 226 43.24 -51.24 25.49
N ALA A 227 44.06 -50.48 26.23
CA ALA A 227 45.30 -50.99 26.78
C ALA A 227 45.06 -52.10 27.82
N THR A 228 44.04 -51.92 28.68
CA THR A 228 43.67 -52.90 29.69
C THR A 228 42.98 -54.11 29.06
N GLU A 229 42.07 -53.89 28.11
CA GLU A 229 41.34 -54.98 27.46
C GLU A 229 42.26 -55.87 26.61
N VAL A 230 43.21 -55.28 25.86
CA VAL A 230 44.23 -56.03 25.11
C VAL A 230 45.18 -56.78 26.04
N SER A 231 45.56 -56.19 27.18
CA SER A 231 46.39 -56.87 28.18
C SER A 231 45.66 -58.07 28.79
N ASN A 232 44.37 -57.93 29.08
CA ASN A 232 43.53 -59.03 29.56
C ASN A 232 43.33 -60.10 28.49
N MET A 233 43.09 -59.70 27.23
CA MET A 233 43.00 -60.62 26.09
C MET A 233 44.32 -61.38 25.90
N SER A 234 45.46 -60.69 25.92
CA SER A 234 46.78 -61.30 25.80
C SER A 234 47.08 -62.23 26.96
N ARG A 235 46.75 -61.83 28.21
CA ARG A 235 46.82 -62.71 29.39
C ARG A 235 45.94 -63.94 29.22
N ALA A 236 44.71 -63.79 28.73
CA ALA A 236 43.80 -64.91 28.48
C ALA A 236 44.35 -65.85 27.40
N GLN A 237 44.94 -65.32 26.33
CA GLN A 237 45.60 -66.11 25.29
C GLN A 237 46.83 -66.87 25.83
N ILE A 238 47.67 -66.22 26.64
CA ILE A 238 48.82 -66.85 27.30
C ILE A 238 48.33 -67.94 28.26
N LEU A 239 47.28 -67.69 29.06
CA LEU A 239 46.69 -68.68 29.95
C LEU A 239 46.08 -69.86 29.17
N GLN A 240 45.46 -69.63 28.02
CA GLN A 240 44.98 -70.71 27.15
C GLN A 240 46.15 -71.56 26.62
N GLN A 241 47.25 -70.94 26.20
CA GLN A 241 48.45 -71.65 25.74
C GLN A 241 49.19 -72.38 26.88
N ALA A 242 49.27 -71.78 28.07
CA ALA A 242 49.85 -72.40 29.25
C ALA A 242 48.94 -73.53 29.77
N GLY A 243 47.63 -73.34 29.77
CA GLY A 243 46.66 -74.36 30.14
C GLY A 243 46.72 -75.58 29.23
N THR A 244 46.87 -75.40 27.91
CA THR A 244 47.06 -76.51 26.98
C THR A 244 48.41 -77.21 27.16
N SER A 245 49.48 -76.47 27.45
CA SER A 245 50.81 -77.02 27.74
C SER A 245 50.85 -77.79 29.08
N VAL A 246 50.26 -77.24 30.15
CA VAL A 246 50.12 -77.91 31.45
C VAL A 246 49.19 -79.11 31.34
N LEU A 247 48.11 -79.03 30.55
CA LEU A 247 47.25 -80.18 30.26
C LEU A 247 48.02 -81.28 29.53
N ALA A 248 48.86 -80.92 28.56
CA ALA A 248 49.74 -81.87 27.87
C ALA A 248 50.76 -82.50 28.85
N GLN A 249 51.34 -81.72 29.76
CA GLN A 249 52.29 -82.20 30.77
C GLN A 249 51.62 -83.06 31.84
N ALA A 250 50.43 -82.68 32.31
CA ALA A 250 49.61 -83.46 33.23
C ALA A 250 49.17 -84.79 32.62
N ASN A 251 48.92 -84.84 31.30
CA ASN A 251 48.64 -86.09 30.58
C ASN A 251 49.88 -86.99 30.44
N GLN A 252 51.10 -86.44 30.49
CA GLN A 252 52.36 -87.18 30.40
C GLN A 252 52.88 -87.67 31.76
N VAL A 253 52.57 -87.00 32.87
CA VAL A 253 53.02 -87.39 34.23
C VAL A 253 52.61 -88.82 34.61
N PRO A 254 51.34 -89.27 34.41
CA PRO A 254 50.96 -90.65 34.67
C PRO A 254 51.72 -91.66 33.81
N GLN A 255 52.02 -91.31 32.54
CA GLN A 255 52.72 -92.17 31.61
C GLN A 255 54.19 -92.36 32.00
N ASN A 256 54.84 -91.31 32.49
CA ASN A 256 56.23 -91.36 32.98
C ASN A 256 56.34 -92.16 34.30
N VAL A 257 55.36 -92.03 35.20
CA VAL A 257 55.32 -92.82 36.45
C VAL A 257 55.09 -94.30 36.16
N LEU A 258 54.23 -94.63 35.20
CA LEU A 258 54.03 -96.02 34.75
C LEU A 258 55.29 -96.59 34.05
N SER A 259 56.11 -95.75 33.41
CA SER A 259 57.37 -96.18 32.80
C SER A 259 58.50 -96.42 33.80
N LEU A 260 58.47 -95.78 34.97
CA LEU A 260 59.48 -95.92 36.04
C LEU A 260 59.18 -97.09 37.01
N LEU A 261 57.96 -97.62 36.97
CA LEU A 261 57.52 -98.77 37.76
C LEU A 261 57.51 -100.09 36.94
N ARG A 262 58.20 -100.12 35.80
CA ARG A 262 58.38 -101.30 34.94
C ARG A 262 59.80 -101.83 34.99
#